data_AF-A0A0S7ZUW4-F1
#
_entry.id   AF-A0A0S7ZUW4-F1
#
_cell.length_a   1.000
_cell.length_b   1.000
_cell.length_c   1.000
_cell.angle_alpha   90.00
_cell.angle_beta   90.00
_cell.angle_gamma   90.00
#
_symmetry.space_group_name_H-M   'P 1'
#
loop_
_entity.id
_entity.type
_entity.pdbx_description
1 polymer ?
#
loop_
_entity_poly.entity_id
_entity_poly.type
_entity_poly.pdbx_seq_one_letter_code
_entity_poly.pdbx_strand_id
1 'polypeptide(L)'
;RQRDAWITSQRAHAIANGIPVISCNRVGFEADPSGHSAGIQFWGSSFIAGPQGEILAQATIDQEISQTVSLDLDRSDQVRRIWPFLRDRRIDAYHDILLRYRD
;
A
#
# COMPACT_ATOMS: atom_id res chain seq x y z
N ARG A 1 12.48 6.99 -5.36
CA ARG A 1 11.47 7.23 -6.42
C ARG A 1 10.51 6.04 -6.59
N GLN A 2 10.92 4.90 -7.15
CA GLN A 2 10.01 3.74 -7.33
C GLN A 2 9.45 3.21 -6.00
N ARG A 3 10.31 2.99 -5.01
CA ARG A 3 9.90 2.60 -3.65
C ARG A 3 8.92 3.59 -3.04
N ASP A 4 9.22 4.88 -3.08
CA ASP A 4 8.38 5.90 -2.44
C ASP A 4 7.02 6.02 -3.14
N ALA A 5 6.98 5.83 -4.46
CA ALA A 5 5.72 5.73 -5.22
C ALA A 5 4.91 4.50 -4.81
N TRP A 6 5.55 3.34 -4.63
CA TRP A 6 4.91 2.12 -4.14
C TRP A 6 4.33 2.33 -2.72
N ILE A 7 5.11 2.90 -1.79
CA ILE A 7 4.63 3.24 -0.45
C ILE A 7 3.44 4.20 -0.53
N THR A 8 3.55 5.25 -1.35
CA THR A 8 2.49 6.27 -1.49
C THR A 8 1.20 5.68 -2.03
N SER A 9 1.25 4.83 -3.05
CA SER A 9 0.06 4.20 -3.64
C SER A 9 -0.68 3.34 -2.61
N GLN A 10 0.06 2.52 -1.86
CA GLN A 10 -0.50 1.64 -0.83
C GLN A 10 -1.09 2.45 0.34
N ARG A 11 -0.43 3.54 0.77
CA ARG A 11 -0.97 4.47 1.78
C ARG A 11 -2.24 5.17 1.28
N ALA A 12 -2.31 5.51 0.00
CA ALA A 12 -3.50 6.11 -0.60
C ALA A 12 -4.69 5.14 -0.55
N HIS A 13 -4.48 3.83 -0.72
CA HIS A 13 -5.54 2.83 -0.53
C HIS A 13 -6.05 2.79 0.91
N ALA A 14 -5.17 2.91 1.91
CA ALA A 14 -5.55 2.99 3.31
C ALA A 14 -6.46 4.21 3.57
N ILE A 15 -6.04 5.39 3.09
CA ILE A 15 -6.75 6.66 3.22
C ILE A 15 -8.12 6.60 2.54
N ALA A 16 -8.17 6.17 1.28
CA ALA A 16 -9.41 6.17 0.48
C ALA A 16 -10.52 5.28 1.05
N ASN A 17 -10.14 4.26 1.84
CA ASN A 17 -11.08 3.27 2.39
C ASN A 17 -11.22 3.34 3.91
N GLY A 18 -10.40 4.14 4.60
CA GLY A 18 -10.35 4.22 6.06
C GLY A 18 -9.99 2.90 6.73
N ILE A 19 -9.04 2.14 6.17
CA ILE A 19 -8.63 0.82 6.69
C ILE A 19 -7.11 0.72 6.82
N PRO A 20 -6.59 -0.08 7.77
CA PRO A 20 -5.17 -0.39 7.79
C PRO A 20 -4.78 -1.21 6.54
N VAL A 21 -3.57 -0.99 6.03
CA VAL A 21 -2.99 -1.71 4.88
C VAL A 21 -1.62 -2.24 5.26
N ILE A 22 -1.43 -3.55 5.07
CA ILE A 22 -0.16 -4.24 5.31
C ILE A 22 0.45 -4.57 3.95
N SER A 23 1.69 -4.15 3.73
CA SER A 23 2.41 -4.40 2.49
C SER A 23 3.71 -5.14 2.80
N CYS A 24 3.87 -6.34 2.24
CA CYS A 24 5.07 -7.15 2.41
C CYS A 24 5.88 -7.17 1.12
N ASN A 25 7.20 -7.13 1.26
CA ASN A 25 8.14 -7.21 0.16
C ASN A 25 9.40 -7.97 0.58
N ARG A 26 10.13 -8.48 -0.42
CA ARG A 26 11.33 -9.28 -0.22
C ARG A 26 12.57 -8.42 -0.09
N VAL A 27 13.66 -9.02 0.38
CA VAL A 27 15.01 -8.44 0.40
C VAL A 27 15.97 -9.35 -0.34
N GLY A 28 17.15 -8.83 -0.66
CA GLY A 28 18.22 -9.59 -1.30
C GLY A 28 18.25 -9.45 -2.83
N PHE A 29 19.34 -9.94 -3.40
CA PHE A 29 19.57 -9.95 -4.84
C PHE A 29 19.22 -11.31 -5.43
N GLU A 30 18.49 -11.31 -6.54
CA GLU A 30 18.25 -12.51 -7.34
C GLU A 30 18.79 -12.30 -8.74
N ALA A 31 19.75 -13.15 -9.15
CA ALA A 31 20.30 -13.14 -10.49
C ALA A 31 19.25 -13.59 -11.53
N ASP A 32 19.31 -13.02 -12.73
CA ASP A 32 18.46 -13.44 -13.84
C ASP A 32 18.91 -14.81 -14.37
N PRO A 33 18.08 -15.87 -14.28
CA PRO A 33 18.45 -17.20 -14.70
C PRO A 33 18.64 -17.33 -16.22
N SER A 34 18.12 -16.38 -17.01
CA SER A 34 18.28 -16.36 -18.46
C SER A 34 19.59 -15.72 -18.92
N GLY A 35 20.27 -14.98 -18.03
CA GLY A 35 21.51 -14.25 -18.34
C GLY A 35 21.33 -13.00 -19.21
N HIS A 36 20.09 -12.57 -19.52
CA HIS A 36 19.84 -11.36 -20.32
C HIS A 36 20.03 -10.07 -19.53
N SER A 37 19.97 -10.13 -18.20
CA SER A 37 20.19 -9.00 -17.30
C SER A 37 21.00 -9.44 -16.09
N ALA A 38 21.41 -8.47 -15.25
CA ALA A 38 22.09 -8.80 -14.00
C ALA A 38 21.17 -9.53 -13.01
N GLY A 39 19.86 -9.24 -13.02
CA GLY A 39 18.92 -9.67 -11.99
C GLY A 39 18.22 -8.50 -11.31
N ILE A 40 17.62 -8.75 -10.15
CA ILE A 40 16.80 -7.79 -9.41
C ILE A 40 17.29 -7.71 -7.96
N GLN A 41 17.58 -6.49 -7.50
CA GLN A 41 17.74 -6.19 -6.08
C GLN A 41 16.38 -5.86 -5.47
N PHE A 42 15.90 -6.71 -4.58
CA PHE A 42 14.70 -6.45 -3.79
C PHE A 42 15.04 -5.55 -2.61
N TRP A 43 14.17 -4.57 -2.36
CA TRP A 43 14.43 -3.42 -1.48
C TRP A 43 13.56 -3.41 -0.22
N GLY A 44 13.04 -4.58 0.19
CA GLY A 44 12.30 -4.76 1.43
C GLY A 44 11.25 -3.68 1.60
N SER A 45 11.37 -2.90 2.67
CA SER A 45 10.48 -1.78 2.95
C SER A 45 9.05 -2.21 3.20
N SER A 46 8.83 -3.46 3.63
CA SER A 46 7.54 -3.91 4.15
C SER A 46 7.04 -2.92 5.20
N PHE A 47 5.76 -2.62 5.22
CA PHE A 47 5.22 -1.63 6.15
C PHE A 47 3.74 -1.85 6.44
N ILE A 48 3.28 -1.22 7.52
CA ILE A 48 1.89 -1.20 7.93
C ILE A 48 1.45 0.26 7.96
N ALA A 49 0.45 0.61 7.16
CA ALA A 49 -0.24 1.90 7.22
C ALA A 49 -1.53 1.77 8.03
N GLY A 50 -1.80 2.76 8.87
CA GLY A 50 -3.08 2.94 9.55
C GLY A 50 -4.16 3.51 8.61
N PRO A 51 -5.41 3.65 9.10
CA PRO A 51 -6.56 4.05 8.29
C PRO A 51 -6.48 5.50 7.74
N GLN A 52 -5.58 6.34 8.25
CA GLN A 52 -5.31 7.68 7.69
C GLN A 52 -4.00 7.70 6.89
N GLY A 53 -3.46 6.53 6.58
CA GLY A 53 -2.21 6.37 5.87
C GLY A 53 -0.98 6.65 6.72
N GLU A 54 -1.08 6.89 8.02
CA GLU A 54 0.08 7.01 8.90
C GLU A 54 0.87 5.69 8.94
N ILE A 55 2.21 5.74 8.97
CA ILE A 55 3.03 4.53 9.07
C ILE A 55 3.07 4.06 10.53
N LEU A 56 2.54 2.87 10.78
CA LEU A 56 2.52 2.23 12.10
C LEU A 56 3.79 1.39 12.33
N ALA A 57 4.33 0.79 11.27
CA ALA A 57 5.61 0.10 11.29
C ALA A 57 6.22 0.10 9.88
N GLN A 58 7.55 0.13 9.81
CA GLN A 58 8.29 0.04 8.56
C GLN A 58 9.57 -0.78 8.76
N ALA A 59 9.77 -1.74 7.87
CA ALA A 59 10.94 -2.59 7.80
C ALA A 59 12.10 -1.88 7.10
N THR A 60 13.30 -2.42 7.32
CA THR A 60 14.52 -2.07 6.59
C THR A 60 14.42 -2.47 5.11
N ILE A 61 15.42 -2.07 4.34
CA ILE A 61 15.41 -2.20 2.88
C ILE A 61 16.14 -3.46 2.40
N ASP A 62 16.90 -4.10 3.28
CA ASP A 62 17.94 -5.07 2.93
C ASP A 62 18.03 -6.24 3.91
N GLN A 63 17.27 -6.23 5.01
CA GLN A 63 17.32 -7.29 6.02
C GLN A 63 15.99 -8.05 6.10
N GLU A 64 16.11 -9.36 6.28
CA GLU A 64 14.97 -10.19 6.63
C GLU A 64 14.50 -9.81 8.04
N ILE A 65 13.20 -9.60 8.20
CA ILE A 65 12.64 -9.16 9.47
C ILE A 65 11.22 -9.67 9.63
N SER A 66 10.86 -9.98 10.88
CA SER A 66 9.48 -10.19 11.30
C SER A 66 9.06 -9.05 12.22
N GLN A 67 7.98 -8.36 11.89
CA GLN A 67 7.42 -7.27 12.69
C GLN A 67 5.96 -7.56 13.00
N THR A 68 5.51 -7.15 14.18
CA THR A 68 4.12 -7.28 14.61
C THR A 68 3.63 -5.94 15.14
N VAL A 69 2.40 -5.60 14.80
CA VAL A 69 1.70 -4.40 15.28
C VAL A 69 0.31 -4.81 15.74
N SER A 70 -0.12 -4.28 16.88
CA SER A 70 -1.51 -4.40 17.33
C SER A 70 -2.36 -3.34 16.64
N LEU A 71 -3.44 -3.76 15.99
CA LEU A 71 -4.37 -2.87 15.31
C LEU A 71 -5.64 -2.71 16.14
N ASP A 72 -6.00 -1.47 16.42
CA ASP A 72 -7.33 -1.12 16.91
C ASP A 72 -8.28 -0.98 15.72
N LEU A 73 -9.25 -1.90 15.63
CA LEU A 73 -10.21 -1.94 14.53
C LEU A 73 -11.27 -0.83 14.64
N ASP A 74 -11.50 -0.28 15.83
CA ASP A 74 -12.48 0.79 16.04
C ASP A 74 -12.02 2.11 15.39
N ARG A 75 -10.71 2.29 15.21
CA ARG A 75 -10.16 3.46 14.49
C ARG A 75 -10.68 3.57 13.06
N SER A 76 -10.94 2.46 12.39
CA SER A 76 -11.51 2.50 11.03
C SER A 76 -12.91 3.11 10.99
N ASP A 77 -13.76 2.80 11.98
CA ASP A 77 -15.09 3.41 12.09
C ASP A 77 -14.98 4.92 12.37
N GLN A 78 -14.14 5.30 13.33
CA GLN A 78 -13.91 6.70 13.68
C GLN A 78 -13.42 7.53 12.49
N VAL A 79 -12.44 7.01 11.74
CA VAL A 79 -11.91 7.70 10.55
C VAL A 79 -12.98 7.86 9.47
N ARG A 80 -13.82 6.85 9.23
CA ARG A 80 -14.91 6.95 8.25
C ARG A 80 -16.01 7.93 8.65
N ARG A 81 -16.20 8.20 9.93
CA ARG A 81 -17.09 9.28 10.40
C ARG A 81 -16.53 10.66 10.11
N ILE A 82 -15.21 10.83 10.25
CA ILE A 82 -14.51 12.11 10.01
C ILE A 82 -14.36 12.36 8.50
N TRP A 83 -14.01 11.32 7.74
CA TRP A 83 -13.82 11.33 6.28
C TRP A 83 -14.79 10.34 5.60
N PRO A 84 -16.04 10.75 5.36
CA PRO A 84 -17.10 9.85 4.90
C PRO A 84 -17.03 9.59 3.38
N PHE A 85 -15.85 9.24 2.86
CA PHE A 85 -15.64 9.00 1.43
C PHE A 85 -16.65 8.00 0.85
N LEU A 86 -16.92 6.90 1.58
CA LEU A 86 -17.86 5.87 1.14
C LEU A 86 -19.29 6.39 0.97
N ARG A 87 -19.73 7.34 1.82
CA ARG A 87 -21.05 7.99 1.73
C ARG A 87 -21.13 8.88 0.48
N ASP A 88 -20.03 9.56 0.17
CA ASP A 88 -20.01 10.62 -0.85
C ASP A 88 -19.56 10.12 -2.24
N ARG A 89 -19.31 8.81 -2.41
CA ARG A 89 -18.97 8.23 -3.73
C ARG A 89 -20.07 8.51 -4.75
N ARG A 90 -19.71 9.17 -5.85
CA ARG A 90 -20.56 9.34 -7.05
C ARG A 90 -20.59 8.07 -7.88
N ILE A 91 -21.18 7.02 -7.32
CA ILE A 91 -21.26 5.69 -7.94
C ILE A 91 -21.98 5.71 -9.29
N ASP A 92 -22.90 6.67 -9.47
CA ASP A 92 -23.59 6.94 -10.74
C ASP A 92 -22.63 7.38 -11.86
N ALA A 93 -21.48 7.97 -11.52
CA ALA A 93 -20.47 8.43 -12.47
C ALA A 93 -19.32 7.43 -12.69
N TYR A 94 -19.34 6.25 -12.06
CA TYR A 94 -18.21 5.31 -12.11
C TYR A 94 -18.21 4.38 -13.32
N HIS A 95 -19.21 4.42 -14.19
CA HIS A 95 -19.33 3.51 -15.33
C HIS A 95 -18.06 3.47 -16.20
N ASP A 96 -17.42 4.61 -16.41
CA ASP A 96 -16.25 4.70 -17.30
C ASP A 96 -14.97 4.08 -16.73
N ILE A 97 -14.90 3.77 -15.42
CA ILE A 97 -13.73 3.05 -14.86
C ILE A 97 -13.62 1.62 -15.40
N LEU A 98 -14.69 1.10 -16.03
CA LEU A 98 -14.71 -0.19 -16.71
C LEU A 98 -14.09 -0.11 -18.11
N LEU A 99 -13.91 1.10 -18.66
CA LEU A 99 -13.28 1.30 -19.95
C LEU A 99 -11.75 1.25 -19.81
N ARG A 100 -11.07 0.70 -20.81
CA ARG A 100 -9.59 0.72 -20.85
C ARG A 100 -9.05 2.14 -20.99
N TYR A 101 -9.73 2.97 -21.78
CA TYR A 101 -9.41 4.37 -22.09
C TYR A 101 -10.67 5.08 -22.58
N ARG A 102 -10.79 6.38 -22.32
CA ARG A 102 -11.87 7.26 -22.81
C ARG A 102 -11.23 8.55 -23.35
N ASP A 103 -11.52 8.85 -24.61
CA ASP A 103 -11.01 10.00 -25.38
C ASP A 103 -11.80 11.30 -25.13
#